data_AF-A0A485KT51-F1
#
_entry.id   AF-A0A485KT51-F1
#
_cell.length_a   1.000
_cell.length_b   1.000
_cell.length_c   1.000
_cell.angle_alpha   90.00
_cell.angle_beta   90.00
_cell.angle_gamma   90.00
#
_symmetry.space_group_name_H-M   'P 1'
#
loop_
_entity.id
_entity.type
_entity.pdbx_description
1 polymer ?
#
loop_
_entity_poly.entity_id
_entity_poly.type
_entity_poly.pdbx_seq_one_letter_code
_entity_poly.pdbx_strand_id
1 'polypeptide(L)'
;MTLNIPVKGKRKTKKGKRKTRKDIKASDLLEGYSRGVQKLLNHVIPFLAPPNSEWPESILQTNQHGCNFGHLVRAVNSERCDVYVKDLKNQDETALILCECIYWEAGIDIGTMNGIIEGISKQWTWELVVVFCPRVAKFRSEWNYNSIGCVKIDCKNANVEWIFEPENESSREQLVIVMEIPNCKV
;
A
#
# COMPACT_ATOMS: atom_id res chain seq x y z
N MET A 1 -22.48 -50.77 51.69
CA MET A 1 -21.37 -50.17 50.90
C MET A 1 -21.91 -49.98 49.49
N THR A 2 -22.35 -48.78 49.15
CA THR A 2 -23.01 -48.48 47.87
C THR A 2 -22.09 -47.56 47.09
N LEU A 3 -21.53 -48.07 45.99
CA LEU A 3 -20.57 -47.37 45.13
C LEU A 3 -21.31 -46.36 44.24
N ASN A 4 -21.09 -45.07 44.50
CA ASN A 4 -21.47 -43.98 43.61
C ASN A 4 -20.49 -43.90 42.43
N ILE A 5 -21.00 -44.07 41.21
CA ILE A 5 -20.25 -43.82 39.96
C ILE A 5 -20.45 -42.34 39.57
N PRO A 6 -19.39 -41.52 39.42
CA PRO A 6 -19.54 -40.14 38.99
C PRO A 6 -19.78 -40.05 37.47
N VAL A 7 -20.83 -39.32 37.10
CA VAL A 7 -21.20 -38.99 35.71
C VAL A 7 -20.16 -38.05 35.10
N LYS A 8 -19.60 -38.44 33.94
CA LYS A 8 -18.65 -37.65 33.15
C LYS A 8 -19.25 -36.29 32.77
N GLY A 9 -18.68 -35.21 33.31
CA GLY A 9 -18.95 -33.85 32.90
C GLY A 9 -18.60 -33.61 31.43
N LYS A 10 -19.54 -33.06 30.66
CA LYS A 10 -19.36 -32.67 29.25
C LYS A 10 -18.19 -31.67 29.14
N ARG A 11 -17.13 -32.04 28.41
CA ARG A 11 -16.08 -31.11 27.96
C ARG A 11 -16.72 -30.01 27.12
N LYS A 12 -16.82 -28.79 27.65
CA LYS A 12 -17.13 -27.60 26.86
C LYS A 12 -15.95 -27.33 25.94
N THR A 13 -16.12 -27.64 24.66
CA THR A 13 -15.20 -27.17 23.61
C THR A 13 -15.28 -25.65 23.56
N LYS A 14 -14.17 -24.97 23.92
CA LYS A 14 -14.00 -23.54 23.65
C LYS A 14 -13.99 -23.38 22.13
N LYS A 15 -15.14 -23.02 21.54
CA LYS A 15 -15.17 -22.44 20.18
C LYS A 15 -14.31 -21.19 20.24
N GLY A 16 -13.11 -21.25 19.66
CA GLY A 16 -12.30 -20.07 19.42
C GLY A 16 -13.16 -19.05 18.69
N LYS A 17 -13.25 -17.83 19.24
CA LYS A 17 -13.89 -16.71 18.55
C LYS A 17 -13.19 -16.55 17.20
N ARG A 18 -13.89 -16.86 16.11
CA ARG A 18 -13.45 -16.53 14.76
C ARG A 18 -13.32 -15.01 14.76
N LYS A 19 -12.08 -14.50 14.70
CA LYS A 19 -11.81 -13.07 14.48
C LYS A 19 -12.56 -12.72 13.19
N THR A 20 -13.62 -11.94 13.30
CA THR A 20 -14.23 -11.28 12.16
C THR A 20 -13.12 -10.46 11.51
N ARG A 21 -12.82 -10.72 10.24
CA ARG A 21 -11.99 -9.81 9.44
C ARG A 21 -12.74 -8.49 9.41
N LYS A 22 -12.11 -7.44 9.95
CA LYS A 22 -12.59 -6.08 9.76
C LYS A 22 -12.15 -5.71 8.35
N ASP A 23 -13.10 -5.41 7.49
CA ASP A 23 -12.79 -4.86 6.17
C ASP A 23 -12.12 -3.50 6.42
N ILE A 24 -10.87 -3.36 5.99
CA ILE A 24 -10.16 -2.09 6.01
C ILE A 24 -10.46 -1.42 4.67
N LYS A 25 -11.12 -0.26 4.69
CA LYS A 25 -11.34 0.50 3.46
C LYS A 25 -10.03 1.20 3.08
N ALA A 26 -9.81 1.41 1.80
CA ALA A 26 -8.65 2.18 1.32
C ALA A 26 -8.61 3.60 1.94
N SER A 27 -9.79 4.19 2.21
CA SER A 27 -9.91 5.45 2.94
C SER A 27 -9.27 5.43 4.33
N ASP A 28 -9.42 4.32 5.04
CA ASP A 28 -8.97 4.17 6.43
C ASP A 28 -7.44 4.08 6.50
N LEU A 29 -6.78 3.71 5.39
CA LEU A 29 -5.30 3.66 5.31
C LEU A 29 -4.68 5.04 5.17
N LEU A 30 -5.39 5.96 4.51
CA LEU A 30 -4.89 7.29 4.24
C LEU A 30 -5.30 8.28 5.33
N GLU A 31 -6.24 7.93 6.21
CA GLU A 31 -6.68 8.78 7.32
C GLU A 31 -5.51 9.22 8.22
N GLY A 32 -5.44 10.52 8.50
CA GLY A 32 -4.38 11.14 9.32
C GLY A 32 -3.07 11.45 8.59
N TYR A 33 -2.89 11.06 7.32
CA TYR A 33 -1.73 11.48 6.50
C TYR A 33 -1.91 12.88 5.91
N SER A 34 -0.79 13.47 5.44
CA SER A 34 -0.72 14.82 4.87
C SER A 34 -1.79 15.12 3.82
N ARG A 35 -2.07 16.42 3.60
CA ARG A 35 -3.12 16.88 2.70
C ARG A 35 -2.97 16.33 1.27
N GLY A 36 -1.76 16.08 0.78
CA GLY A 36 -1.57 15.54 -0.56
C GLY A 36 -1.84 14.02 -0.65
N VAL A 37 -1.53 13.22 0.37
CA VAL A 37 -2.05 11.83 0.47
C VAL A 37 -3.59 11.84 0.54
N GLN A 38 -4.18 12.75 1.31
CA GLN A 38 -5.65 12.90 1.39
C GLN A 38 -6.25 13.31 0.05
N LYS A 39 -5.52 14.03 -0.83
CA LYS A 39 -6.02 14.32 -2.18
C LYS A 39 -6.31 13.02 -2.93
N LEU A 40 -5.56 11.95 -2.71
CA LEU A 40 -5.81 10.65 -3.35
C LEU A 40 -7.18 10.06 -2.97
N LEU A 41 -7.72 10.36 -1.78
CA LEU A 41 -9.09 9.95 -1.42
C LEU A 41 -10.16 10.65 -2.25
N ASN A 42 -9.87 11.86 -2.72
CA ASN A 42 -10.76 12.59 -3.62
C ASN A 42 -10.54 12.20 -5.09
N HIS A 43 -9.45 11.49 -5.40
CA HIS A 43 -9.19 10.94 -6.72
C HIS A 43 -9.74 9.52 -6.80
N VAL A 44 -10.94 9.39 -7.34
CA VAL A 44 -11.28 8.15 -8.05
C VAL A 44 -10.40 8.17 -9.29
N ILE A 45 -9.45 7.25 -9.45
CA ILE A 45 -8.70 7.04 -10.70
C ILE A 45 -9.45 5.96 -11.50
N PRO A 46 -10.52 6.29 -12.25
CA PRO A 46 -11.28 5.30 -12.99
C PRO A 46 -10.46 4.52 -14.01
N PHE A 47 -9.47 5.14 -14.68
CA PHE A 47 -8.66 4.46 -15.70
C PHE A 47 -7.22 5.00 -15.79
N LEU A 48 -6.28 4.09 -16.01
CA LEU A 48 -4.88 4.38 -16.30
C LEU A 48 -4.61 4.19 -17.80
N ALA A 49 -3.94 5.17 -18.42
CA ALA A 49 -3.39 4.96 -19.76
C ALA A 49 -2.29 3.87 -19.72
N PRO A 50 -2.04 3.17 -20.84
CA PRO A 50 -0.82 2.40 -20.98
C PRO A 50 0.43 3.25 -20.70
N PRO A 51 1.53 2.63 -20.24
CA PRO A 51 2.77 3.35 -19.96
C PRO A 51 3.18 4.31 -21.08
N ASN A 52 3.47 5.56 -20.72
CA ASN A 52 3.97 6.61 -21.63
C ASN A 52 3.00 7.02 -22.74
N SER A 53 1.73 6.64 -22.64
CA SER A 53 0.70 7.07 -23.58
C SER A 53 -0.07 8.25 -23.00
N GLU A 54 -0.20 9.31 -23.80
CA GLU A 54 -1.09 10.41 -23.46
C GLU A 54 -2.52 10.08 -23.88
N TRP A 55 -3.49 10.44 -23.05
CA TRP A 55 -4.89 10.40 -23.45
C TRP A 55 -5.20 11.51 -24.45
N PRO A 56 -6.03 11.24 -25.47
CA PRO A 56 -6.64 12.30 -26.28
C PRO A 56 -7.37 13.32 -25.42
N GLU A 57 -7.29 14.60 -25.81
CA GLU A 57 -7.92 15.71 -25.08
C GLU A 57 -9.41 15.49 -24.80
N SER A 58 -10.15 14.88 -25.74
CA SER A 58 -11.58 14.57 -25.55
C SER A 58 -11.85 13.60 -24.40
N ILE A 59 -10.92 12.69 -24.10
CA ILE A 59 -11.00 11.81 -22.94
C ILE A 59 -10.66 12.59 -21.68
N LEU A 60 -9.64 13.45 -21.73
CA LEU A 60 -9.25 14.30 -20.60
C LEU A 60 -10.35 15.28 -20.19
N GLN A 61 -11.11 15.80 -21.14
CA GLN A 61 -12.26 16.67 -20.89
C GLN A 61 -13.34 15.98 -20.04
N THR A 62 -13.43 14.65 -20.07
CA THR A 62 -14.37 13.91 -19.20
C THR A 62 -14.03 14.01 -17.70
N ASN A 63 -12.82 14.46 -17.35
CA ASN A 63 -12.44 14.83 -15.98
C ASN A 63 -13.36 15.91 -15.39
N GLN A 64 -13.89 16.83 -16.23
CA GLN A 64 -14.84 17.87 -15.81
C GLN A 64 -16.19 17.29 -15.37
N HIS A 65 -16.49 16.07 -15.80
CA HIS A 65 -17.69 15.31 -15.45
C HIS A 65 -17.43 14.25 -14.37
N GLY A 66 -16.28 14.34 -13.69
CA GLY A 66 -15.92 13.47 -12.57
C GLY A 66 -15.25 12.15 -12.95
N CYS A 67 -14.97 11.91 -14.24
CA CYS A 67 -14.21 10.73 -14.67
C CYS A 67 -12.72 11.08 -14.74
N ASN A 68 -11.95 10.91 -13.65
CA ASN A 68 -10.55 11.37 -13.61
C ASN A 68 -9.56 10.37 -14.25
N PHE A 69 -8.87 10.75 -15.31
CA PHE A 69 -7.87 9.89 -15.93
C PHE A 69 -6.47 10.16 -15.38
N GLY A 70 -5.72 9.09 -15.07
CA GLY A 70 -4.31 9.15 -14.71
C GLY A 70 -3.40 8.68 -15.85
N HIS A 71 -2.22 9.28 -15.98
CA HIS A 71 -1.18 8.79 -16.89
C HIS A 71 -0.21 7.90 -16.12
N LEU A 72 -0.08 6.65 -16.56
CA LEU A 72 0.95 5.74 -16.10
C LEU A 72 2.22 6.02 -16.90
N VAL A 73 3.32 6.32 -16.24
CA VAL A 73 4.60 6.62 -16.89
C VAL A 73 5.61 5.61 -16.42
N ARG A 74 6.29 4.95 -17.36
CA ARG A 74 7.45 4.11 -17.04
C ARG A 74 8.65 5.02 -16.86
N ALA A 75 9.17 5.03 -15.65
CA ALA A 75 10.31 5.85 -15.28
C ALA A 75 11.60 5.33 -15.91
N VAL A 76 12.55 6.25 -16.10
CA VAL A 76 13.94 5.87 -16.40
C VAL A 76 14.68 5.55 -15.10
N ASN A 77 15.67 4.66 -15.15
CA ASN A 77 16.37 4.19 -13.93
C ASN A 77 16.93 5.32 -13.04
N SER A 78 17.30 6.47 -13.63
CA SER A 78 17.80 7.63 -12.89
C SER A 78 16.75 8.28 -11.99
N GLU A 79 15.46 8.08 -12.27
CA GLU A 79 14.35 8.59 -11.45
C GLU A 79 14.11 7.76 -10.20
N ARG A 80 14.78 6.60 -10.04
CA ARG A 80 14.72 5.79 -8.81
C ARG A 80 13.29 5.39 -8.41
N CYS A 81 12.45 5.13 -9.41
CA CYS A 81 11.20 4.38 -9.34
C CYS A 81 11.03 3.60 -10.66
N ASP A 82 10.15 2.61 -10.71
CA ASP A 82 9.89 1.86 -11.94
C ASP A 82 8.77 2.51 -12.77
N VAL A 83 7.72 2.96 -12.09
CA VAL A 83 6.52 3.52 -12.71
C VAL A 83 5.95 4.59 -11.79
N TYR A 84 5.32 5.61 -12.35
CA TYR A 84 4.55 6.57 -11.56
C TYR A 84 3.25 6.98 -12.24
N VAL A 85 2.31 7.49 -11.44
CA VAL A 85 1.05 8.04 -11.92
C VAL A 85 1.12 9.56 -11.81
N LYS A 86 0.83 10.27 -12.90
CA LYS A 86 0.76 11.74 -12.91
C LYS A 86 -0.70 12.22 -12.89
N ASP A 87 -0.97 13.28 -12.11
CA ASP A 87 -2.22 14.05 -12.25
C ASP A 87 -2.15 14.91 -13.50
N LEU A 88 -3.23 14.93 -14.25
CA LEU A 88 -3.36 15.75 -15.46
C LEU A 88 -3.96 17.12 -15.17
N LYS A 89 -4.61 17.30 -14.01
CA LYS A 89 -5.15 18.59 -13.58
C LYS A 89 -4.08 19.55 -13.09
N ASN A 90 -2.89 19.05 -12.76
CA ASN A 90 -1.82 19.86 -12.20
C ASN A 90 -0.48 19.48 -12.84
N GLN A 91 -0.12 20.19 -13.92
CA GLN A 91 1.12 19.91 -14.65
C GLN A 91 2.38 20.18 -13.83
N ASP A 92 2.27 21.01 -12.80
CA ASP A 92 3.33 21.40 -11.87
C ASP A 92 3.47 20.45 -10.66
N GLU A 93 2.54 19.49 -10.48
CA GLU A 93 2.64 18.53 -9.38
C GLU A 93 3.61 17.39 -9.70
N THR A 94 4.43 17.07 -8.70
CA THR A 94 5.16 15.81 -8.60
C THR A 94 4.19 14.63 -8.61
N ALA A 95 4.61 13.45 -9.08
CA ALA A 95 3.78 12.27 -9.25
C ALA A 95 2.78 12.03 -8.10
N LEU A 96 1.54 11.65 -8.44
CA LEU A 96 0.49 11.29 -7.47
C LEU A 96 0.85 10.03 -6.70
N ILE A 97 1.38 9.04 -7.40
CA ILE A 97 1.77 7.75 -6.85
C ILE A 97 3.07 7.33 -7.51
N LEU A 98 4.05 6.96 -6.70
CA LEU A 98 5.28 6.33 -7.16
C LEU A 98 5.18 4.81 -6.95
N CYS A 99 5.67 4.03 -7.89
CA CYS A 99 5.61 2.57 -7.86
C CYS A 99 6.99 1.95 -8.04
N GLU A 100 7.26 0.92 -7.24
CA GLU A 100 8.45 0.07 -7.32
C GLU A 100 8.02 -1.39 -7.46
N CYS A 101 8.64 -2.13 -8.38
CA CYS A 101 8.27 -3.50 -8.73
C CYS A 101 9.43 -4.45 -8.45
N ILE A 102 9.37 -5.13 -7.31
CA ILE A 102 10.37 -6.11 -6.91
C ILE A 102 9.88 -7.51 -7.28
N TYR A 103 10.57 -8.22 -8.19
CA TYR A 103 10.19 -9.56 -8.66
C TYR A 103 11.01 -10.71 -8.07
N TRP A 104 11.86 -10.44 -7.08
CA TRP A 104 12.89 -11.38 -6.62
C TRP A 104 12.32 -12.36 -5.58
N GLU A 105 12.67 -13.65 -5.68
CA GLU A 105 12.13 -14.70 -4.80
C GLU A 105 12.46 -14.50 -3.32
N ALA A 106 13.57 -13.82 -3.01
CA ALA A 106 14.01 -13.58 -1.64
C ALA A 106 13.04 -12.69 -0.84
N GLY A 107 12.18 -11.93 -1.52
CA GLY A 107 11.30 -10.94 -0.89
C GLY A 107 12.03 -9.67 -0.48
N ILE A 108 11.27 -8.70 0.04
CA ILE A 108 11.79 -7.41 0.51
C ILE A 108 12.18 -7.50 1.98
N ASP A 109 13.45 -7.22 2.27
CA ASP A 109 13.96 -7.01 3.62
C ASP A 109 14.10 -5.51 3.95
N ILE A 110 14.55 -5.20 5.18
CA ILE A 110 14.73 -3.80 5.62
C ILE A 110 15.78 -3.07 4.79
N GLY A 111 16.86 -3.74 4.37
CA GLY A 111 17.91 -3.13 3.55
C GLY A 111 17.37 -2.69 2.19
N THR A 112 16.59 -3.54 1.55
CA THR A 112 15.91 -3.24 0.28
C THR A 112 14.91 -2.11 0.46
N MET A 113 14.09 -2.16 1.51
CA MET A 113 13.10 -1.10 1.79
C MET A 113 13.77 0.25 2.06
N ASN A 114 14.88 0.28 2.82
CA ASN A 114 15.68 1.48 3.02
C ASN A 114 16.22 2.02 1.70
N GLY A 115 16.76 1.14 0.84
CA GLY A 115 17.26 1.53 -0.47
C GLY A 115 16.19 2.14 -1.38
N ILE A 116 14.95 1.64 -1.30
CA ILE A 116 13.79 2.21 -2.00
C ILE A 116 13.48 3.60 -1.45
N ILE A 117 13.26 3.73 -0.14
CA ILE A 117 12.88 5.00 0.51
C ILE A 117 13.94 6.07 0.27
N GLU A 118 15.22 5.74 0.48
CA GLU A 118 16.33 6.67 0.24
C GLU A 118 16.47 7.03 -1.24
N GLY A 119 16.30 6.06 -2.13
CA GLY A 119 16.37 6.27 -3.58
C GLY A 119 15.32 7.25 -4.07
N ILE A 120 14.06 7.01 -3.68
CA ILE A 120 12.92 7.85 -4.02
C ILE A 120 13.08 9.23 -3.40
N SER A 121 13.42 9.33 -2.12
CA SER A 121 13.56 10.63 -1.41
C SER A 121 14.68 11.50 -1.96
N LYS A 122 15.68 10.92 -2.66
CA LYS A 122 16.72 11.68 -3.36
C LYS A 122 16.25 12.31 -4.67
N GLN A 123 15.25 11.72 -5.33
CA GLN A 123 14.79 12.16 -6.66
C GLN A 123 13.44 12.87 -6.61
N TRP A 124 12.61 12.58 -5.59
CA TRP A 124 11.23 13.02 -5.51
C TRP A 124 10.92 13.64 -4.17
N THR A 125 10.14 14.72 -4.19
CA THR A 125 9.22 15.03 -3.09
C THR A 125 8.02 14.11 -3.22
N TRP A 126 7.76 13.28 -2.20
CA TRP A 126 6.77 12.22 -2.28
C TRP A 126 5.99 12.08 -0.97
N GLU A 127 4.79 11.52 -1.10
CA GLU A 127 3.88 11.29 0.01
C GLU A 127 3.34 9.86 0.04
N LEU A 128 3.19 9.23 -1.12
CA LEU A 128 2.77 7.83 -1.24
C LEU A 128 3.67 7.05 -2.21
N VAL A 129 4.14 5.90 -1.77
CA VAL A 129 4.82 4.90 -2.60
C VAL A 129 4.07 3.57 -2.51
N VAL A 130 3.88 2.92 -3.66
CA VAL A 130 3.34 1.57 -3.76
C VAL A 130 4.45 0.62 -4.18
N VAL A 131 4.73 -0.39 -3.37
CA VAL A 131 5.75 -1.39 -3.67
C VAL A 131 5.09 -2.72 -3.99
N PHE A 132 5.21 -3.19 -5.23
CA PHE A 132 4.77 -4.51 -5.63
C PHE A 132 5.87 -5.53 -5.35
N CYS A 133 5.55 -6.60 -4.64
CA CYS A 133 6.52 -7.64 -4.37
C CYS A 133 5.88 -9.01 -4.13
N PRO A 134 6.61 -10.11 -4.36
CA PRO A 134 6.09 -11.44 -4.07
C PRO A 134 6.01 -11.77 -2.58
N ARG A 135 6.86 -11.12 -1.76
CA ARG A 135 7.00 -11.41 -0.33
C ARG A 135 7.65 -10.26 0.42
N VAL A 136 7.24 -10.05 1.66
CA VAL A 136 7.89 -9.12 2.62
C VAL A 136 8.43 -9.87 3.84
N ALA A 137 9.67 -9.57 4.24
CA ALA A 137 10.26 -10.08 5.47
C ALA A 137 9.68 -9.37 6.71
N LYS A 138 9.85 -9.96 7.89
CA LYS A 138 9.43 -9.33 9.16
C LYS A 138 10.55 -8.43 9.67
N PHE A 139 10.42 -7.12 9.52
CA PHE A 139 11.45 -6.15 9.93
C PHE A 139 10.93 -4.98 10.78
N ARG A 140 9.76 -5.11 11.42
CA ARG A 140 9.18 -4.03 12.25
C ARG A 140 10.14 -3.49 13.31
N SER A 141 10.94 -4.34 13.95
CA SER A 141 11.91 -3.94 14.98
C SER A 141 13.12 -3.16 14.43
N GLU A 142 13.32 -3.19 13.12
CA GLU A 142 14.43 -2.54 12.43
C GLU A 142 13.98 -1.24 11.71
N TRP A 143 12.67 -0.94 11.77
CA TRP A 143 12.11 0.27 11.16
C TRP A 143 12.58 1.52 11.90
N ASN A 144 13.24 2.43 11.17
CA ASN A 144 13.86 3.64 11.71
C ASN A 144 13.22 4.94 11.18
N TYR A 145 12.14 4.86 10.39
CA TYR A 145 11.43 6.02 9.87
C TYR A 145 10.20 6.35 10.71
N ASN A 146 10.37 7.21 11.70
CA ASN A 146 9.30 7.52 12.65
C ASN A 146 8.09 8.24 12.02
N SER A 147 8.28 8.98 10.91
CA SER A 147 7.23 9.71 10.21
C SER A 147 6.67 8.99 8.97
N ILE A 148 7.27 7.86 8.59
CA ILE A 148 6.88 7.09 7.40
C ILE A 148 6.14 5.84 7.85
N GLY A 149 4.85 5.76 7.49
CA GLY A 149 4.07 4.54 7.68
C GLY A 149 4.41 3.48 6.66
N CYS A 150 4.28 2.21 7.06
CA CYS A 150 4.43 1.07 6.18
C CYS A 150 3.32 0.06 6.44
N VAL A 151 2.45 -0.12 5.44
CA VAL A 151 1.36 -1.08 5.47
C VAL A 151 1.57 -2.13 4.39
N LYS A 152 1.32 -3.39 4.73
CA LYS A 152 1.34 -4.52 3.81
C LYS A 152 -0.07 -4.96 3.49
N ILE A 153 -0.35 -5.19 2.21
CA ILE A 153 -1.58 -5.76 1.69
C ILE A 153 -1.22 -7.10 1.04
N ASP A 154 -1.60 -8.19 1.70
CA ASP A 154 -1.61 -9.54 1.13
C ASP A 154 -2.77 -9.63 0.14
N CYS A 155 -2.43 -9.51 -1.14
CA CYS A 155 -3.40 -9.46 -2.24
C CYS A 155 -4.08 -10.82 -2.45
N LYS A 156 -3.41 -11.92 -2.08
CA LYS A 156 -3.96 -13.27 -2.21
C LYS A 156 -5.10 -13.48 -1.23
N ASN A 157 -4.89 -13.07 0.01
CA ASN A 157 -5.83 -13.31 1.09
C ASN A 157 -6.69 -12.09 1.41
N ALA A 158 -6.52 -10.96 0.72
CA ALA A 158 -7.16 -9.67 1.03
C ALA A 158 -6.98 -9.30 2.52
N ASN A 159 -5.74 -9.38 3.00
CA ASN A 159 -5.41 -9.06 4.39
C ASN A 159 -4.49 -7.86 4.45
N VAL A 160 -4.76 -6.95 5.37
CA VAL A 160 -3.99 -5.72 5.56
C VAL A 160 -3.33 -5.77 6.94
N GLU A 161 -2.03 -5.45 6.98
CA GLU A 161 -1.21 -5.50 8.20
C GLU A 161 -0.26 -4.30 8.22
N TRP A 162 -0.33 -3.49 9.28
CA TRP A 162 0.68 -2.46 9.52
C TRP A 162 1.99 -3.11 9.94
N ILE A 163 3.04 -2.90 9.12
CA ILE A 163 4.41 -3.19 9.52
C ILE A 163 4.85 -2.13 10.53
N PHE A 164 4.59 -0.86 10.20
CA PHE A 164 4.78 0.26 11.11
C PHE A 164 3.69 1.31 10.87
N GLU A 165 3.03 1.75 11.92
CA GLU A 165 2.05 2.83 11.91
C GLU A 165 2.56 3.92 12.86
N PRO A 166 2.83 5.14 12.40
CA PRO A 166 3.24 6.23 13.28
C PRO A 166 2.17 6.50 14.33
N GLU A 167 2.61 6.58 15.59
CA GLU A 167 1.71 6.69 16.77
C GLU A 167 0.90 7.99 16.77
N ASN A 168 1.50 9.09 16.29
CA ASN A 168 0.85 10.39 16.25
C ASN A 168 0.46 10.76 14.82
N GLU A 169 -0.82 11.05 14.59
CA GLU A 169 -1.32 11.50 13.29
C GLU A 169 -0.55 12.73 12.76
N SER A 170 -0.17 13.66 13.64
CA SER A 170 0.58 14.85 13.21
C SER A 170 2.01 14.55 12.75
N SER A 171 2.49 13.31 12.94
CA SER A 171 3.79 12.84 12.44
C SER A 171 3.69 11.99 11.17
N ARG A 172 2.47 11.73 10.66
CA ARG A 172 2.24 10.91 9.46
C ARG A 172 2.46 11.73 8.19
N GLU A 173 3.69 11.75 7.72
CA GLU A 173 4.06 12.53 6.53
C GLU A 173 3.98 11.71 5.26
N GLN A 174 4.44 10.47 5.30
CA GLN A 174 4.59 9.63 4.10
C GLN A 174 4.12 8.21 4.36
N LEU A 175 3.61 7.54 3.33
CA LEU A 175 3.12 6.17 3.42
C LEU A 175 3.75 5.28 2.34
N VAL A 176 4.21 4.11 2.77
CA VAL A 176 4.56 3.00 1.88
C VAL A 176 3.47 1.93 1.96
N ILE A 177 2.83 1.65 0.83
CA ILE A 177 1.89 0.53 0.68
C ILE A 177 2.60 -0.60 -0.03
N VAL A 178 2.81 -1.72 0.64
CA VAL A 178 3.41 -2.91 0.06
C VAL A 178 2.32 -3.86 -0.40
N MET A 179 2.20 -4.04 -1.71
CA MET A 179 1.31 -4.98 -2.37
C MET A 179 2.04 -6.33 -2.48
N GLU A 180 1.80 -7.21 -1.51
CA GLU A 180 2.30 -8.59 -1.56
C GLU A 180 1.43 -9.39 -2.53
N ILE A 181 1.95 -9.56 -3.75
CA ILE A 181 1.28 -10.22 -4.86
C ILE A 181 1.65 -11.71 -4.91
N PRO A 182 0.75 -12.61 -5.33
CA PRO A 182 1.11 -13.99 -5.57
C PRO A 182 2.26 -14.08 -6.57
N ASN A 183 3.21 -15.00 -6.36
CA ASN A 183 4.24 -15.31 -7.36
C ASN A 183 3.57 -15.60 -8.71
N CYS A 184 3.69 -14.65 -9.64
CA CYS A 184 3.42 -14.89 -11.05
C CYS A 184 4.56 -15.77 -11.55
N LYS A 185 4.35 -17.09 -11.58
CA LYS A 185 5.22 -17.96 -12.37
C LYS A 185 5.02 -17.56 -13.82
N VAL A 186 6.01 -16.88 -14.39
CA VAL A 186 6.09 -16.60 -15.83
C VAL A 186 6.56 -17.86 -16.54
#